data_AF-A0A1D6E7H0-F1
#
_entry.id   AF-A0A1D6E7H0-F1
#
_cell.length_a   1.000
_cell.length_b   1.000
_cell.length_c   1.000
_cell.angle_alpha   90.00
_cell.angle_beta   90.00
_cell.angle_gamma   90.00
#
_symmetry.space_group_name_H-M   'P 1'
#
loop_
_entity.id
_entity.type
_entity.pdbx_description
1 polymer ?
#
loop_
_entity_poly.entity_id
_entity_poly.type
_entity_poly.pdbx_seq_one_letter_code
_entity_poly.pdbx_strand_id
1 'polypeptide(L)'
;MQIALGRPPADEAETGLHKLSKARAFLQGNSGLFFTNLPRDDVERMFREFEEHDFARTGCTAADTVELKEGPLEQFTHEMEPFLRKQGLPVRLNKGVVELVADHRLLGIQMATFHLYLVCRWSSDEFEAYKEGLMHLGADDSS
;
A
#
# COMPACT_ATOMS: atom_id res chain seq x y z
N MET A 1 0.29 8.14 -19.82
CA MET A 1 1.77 7.97 -19.88
C MET A 1 2.29 7.56 -21.25
N GLN A 2 1.69 6.60 -21.97
CA GLN A 2 2.23 6.09 -23.25
C GLN A 2 2.51 7.12 -24.36
N ILE A 3 1.81 8.26 -24.40
CA ILE A 3 2.00 9.29 -25.44
C ILE A 3 3.32 10.04 -25.24
N ALA A 4 3.71 10.31 -24.00
CA ALA A 4 4.93 11.06 -23.68
C ALA A 4 6.22 10.26 -23.95
N LEU A 5 6.14 8.92 -23.98
CA LEU A 5 7.27 8.03 -24.24
C LEU A 5 7.46 7.71 -25.74
N GLY A 6 6.52 8.14 -26.60
CA GLY A 6 6.48 7.79 -28.02
C GLY A 6 5.93 6.38 -28.25
N ARG A 7 4.87 6.24 -29.07
CA ARG A 7 4.26 4.93 -29.40
C ARG A 7 5.03 4.21 -30.52
N PRO A 8 5.28 4.86 -31.67
CA PRO A 8 6.24 4.36 -32.64
C PRO A 8 7.67 4.81 -32.31
N PRO A 9 8.69 4.12 -32.86
CA PRO A 9 10.08 4.61 -32.80
C PRO A 9 10.27 6.01 -33.40
N ALA A 10 9.36 6.46 -34.27
CA ALA A 10 9.42 7.78 -34.89
C ALA A 10 9.10 8.93 -33.92
N ASP A 11 8.34 8.64 -32.86
CA ASP A 11 7.88 9.63 -31.88
C ASP A 11 8.59 9.47 -30.53
N GLU A 12 9.64 8.64 -30.45
CA GLU A 12 10.35 8.39 -29.21
C GLU A 12 11.36 9.50 -28.90
N ALA A 13 11.41 9.92 -27.64
CA ALA A 13 12.34 10.96 -27.20
C ALA A 13 13.79 10.46 -27.16
N GLU A 14 13.99 9.18 -26.83
CA GLU A 14 15.29 8.51 -26.86
C GLU A 14 15.15 7.10 -27.45
N THR A 15 16.22 6.60 -28.05
CA THR A 15 16.21 5.33 -28.78
C THR A 15 15.79 4.16 -27.89
N GLY A 16 14.77 3.43 -28.31
CA GLY A 16 14.24 2.27 -27.58
C GLY A 16 13.25 2.61 -26.45
N LEU A 17 12.95 3.88 -26.19
CA LEU A 17 11.97 4.31 -25.19
C LEU A 17 10.54 3.86 -25.57
N HIS A 18 10.25 3.72 -26.87
CA HIS A 18 8.99 3.17 -27.35
C HIS A 18 8.73 1.71 -26.91
N LYS A 19 9.75 0.99 -26.39
CA LYS A 19 9.58 -0.35 -25.82
C LYS A 19 8.78 -0.30 -24.51
N LEU A 20 8.97 0.75 -23.71
CA LEU A 20 8.18 1.01 -22.49
C LEU A 20 6.71 1.30 -22.83
N SER A 21 6.47 2.04 -23.91
CA SER A 21 5.12 2.42 -24.34
C SER A 21 4.36 1.28 -25.03
N LYS A 22 5.05 0.43 -25.81
CA LYS A 22 4.48 -0.73 -26.51
C LYS A 22 4.06 -1.85 -25.59
N ALA A 23 4.73 -1.98 -24.46
CA ALA A 23 4.31 -2.93 -23.46
C ALA A 23 3.06 -2.41 -22.76
N ARG A 24 1.94 -2.68 -23.43
CA ARG A 24 0.58 -2.49 -22.95
C ARG A 24 0.39 -3.06 -21.54
N ALA A 25 1.17 -4.08 -21.19
CA ALA A 25 1.25 -4.71 -19.87
C ALA A 25 2.04 -3.93 -18.80
N PHE A 26 2.65 -2.76 -19.07
CA PHE A 26 3.43 -2.03 -18.06
C PHE A 26 2.81 -0.69 -17.63
N LEU A 27 1.93 -0.12 -18.46
CA LEU A 27 1.40 1.24 -18.28
C LEU A 27 -0.14 1.28 -18.26
N GLN A 28 -0.76 0.18 -17.82
CA GLN A 28 -2.20 0.06 -17.59
C GLN A 28 -2.47 -0.07 -16.08
N GLY A 29 -3.66 0.35 -15.63
CA GLY A 29 -4.04 0.31 -14.21
C GLY A 29 -3.19 1.24 -13.33
N ASN A 30 -2.94 0.80 -12.10
CA ASN A 30 -2.18 1.52 -11.07
C ASN A 30 -0.66 1.42 -11.31
N SER A 31 -0.18 2.05 -12.37
CA SER A 31 1.24 2.12 -12.73
C SER A 31 1.79 3.54 -12.60
N GLY A 32 3.08 3.66 -12.27
CA GLY A 32 3.79 4.93 -12.13
C GLY A 32 5.14 4.92 -12.85
N LEU A 33 5.66 6.10 -13.19
CA LEU A 33 7.02 6.27 -13.70
C LEU A 33 7.91 6.80 -12.58
N PHE A 34 9.05 6.14 -12.38
CA PHE A 34 10.05 6.51 -11.40
C PHE A 34 11.37 6.77 -12.12
N PHE A 35 11.93 7.97 -11.91
CA PHE A 35 13.21 8.38 -12.48
C PHE A 35 14.22 8.52 -11.35
N THR A 36 15.38 7.88 -11.52
CA THR A 36 16.46 7.91 -10.53
C THR A 36 17.80 7.77 -11.21
N ASN A 37 18.84 8.30 -10.58
CA ASN A 37 20.24 8.09 -10.94
C ASN A 37 20.93 7.03 -10.05
N LEU A 38 20.16 6.32 -9.22
CA LEU A 38 20.68 5.25 -8.37
C LEU A 38 21.11 4.03 -9.19
N PRO A 39 22.11 3.26 -8.71
CA PRO A 39 22.49 1.98 -9.29
C PRO A 39 21.33 0.98 -9.29
N ARG A 40 21.33 0.08 -10.26
CA ARG A 40 20.33 -1.00 -10.42
C ARG A 40 20.07 -1.75 -9.12
N ASP A 41 21.13 -2.25 -8.48
CA ASP A 41 21.04 -3.12 -7.31
C ASP A 41 20.38 -2.41 -6.11
N ASP A 42 20.59 -1.09 -6.01
CA ASP A 42 19.98 -0.28 -4.95
C ASP A 42 18.49 -0.06 -5.20
N VAL A 43 18.10 0.14 -6.46
CA VAL A 43 16.68 0.27 -6.84
C VAL A 43 15.93 -1.04 -6.66
N GLU A 44 16.51 -2.16 -7.12
CA GLU A 44 15.89 -3.48 -6.95
C GLU A 44 15.72 -3.85 -5.47
N ARG A 45 16.73 -3.56 -4.65
CA ARG A 45 16.67 -3.76 -3.20
C ARG A 45 15.61 -2.88 -2.57
N MET A 46 15.57 -1.59 -2.92
CA MET A 46 14.59 -0.65 -2.39
C MET A 46 13.16 -1.10 -2.70
N PHE A 47 12.83 -1.48 -3.93
CA PHE A 47 11.48 -1.93 -4.28
C PHE A 47 11.10 -3.26 -3.61
N ARG A 48 12.07 -4.15 -3.36
CA ARG A 48 11.83 -5.41 -2.65
C ARG A 48 11.58 -5.21 -1.15
N GLU A 49 12.29 -4.27 -0.55
CA GLU A 49 12.20 -3.97 0.89
C GLU A 49 11.13 -2.93 1.20
N PHE A 50 10.61 -2.23 0.20
CA PHE A 50 9.59 -1.21 0.39
C PHE A 50 8.25 -1.86 0.76
N GLU A 51 7.92 -1.70 2.04
CA GLU A 51 6.65 -2.06 2.62
C GLU A 51 6.12 -0.87 3.39
N GLU A 52 4.97 -0.34 2.97
CA GLU A 52 4.28 0.70 3.72
C GLU A 52 2.96 0.12 4.24
N HIS A 53 2.72 0.31 5.53
CA HIS A 53 1.46 -0.09 6.13
C HIS A 53 0.46 1.07 5.99
N ASP A 54 -0.58 0.87 5.19
CA ASP A 54 -1.67 1.83 5.09
C ASP A 54 -2.88 1.36 5.91
N PHE A 55 -3.65 2.33 6.41
CA PHE A 55 -4.93 2.06 7.04
C PHE A 55 -5.90 1.58 5.96
N ALA A 56 -6.37 0.34 6.06
CA ALA A 56 -7.26 -0.17 5.03
C ALA A 56 -8.59 0.59 5.01
N ARG A 57 -9.09 0.75 3.80
CA ARG A 57 -10.36 1.40 3.52
C ARG A 57 -11.51 0.45 3.90
N THR A 58 -12.66 1.02 4.22
CA THR A 58 -13.87 0.28 4.59
C THR A 58 -14.17 -0.85 3.60
N GLY A 59 -14.31 -2.09 4.10
CA GLY A 59 -14.79 -3.24 3.32
C GLY A 59 -13.78 -4.36 3.08
N CYS A 60 -12.53 -4.23 3.54
CA CYS A 60 -11.54 -5.29 3.41
C CYS A 60 -11.45 -6.10 4.75
N THR A 61 -10.87 -7.31 4.72
CA THR A 61 -10.83 -8.21 5.89
C THR A 61 -9.63 -7.90 6.79
N ALA A 62 -9.84 -7.66 8.10
CA ALA A 62 -8.79 -7.32 9.06
C ALA A 62 -7.67 -8.38 9.11
N ALA A 63 -6.43 -7.96 8.87
CA ALA A 63 -5.26 -8.84 8.90
C ALA A 63 -4.81 -9.16 10.35
N ASP A 64 -4.94 -8.19 11.25
CA ASP A 64 -4.50 -8.32 12.64
C ASP A 64 -5.63 -8.11 13.63
N THR A 65 -5.58 -8.86 14.72
CA THR A 65 -6.47 -8.70 15.86
C THR A 65 -5.76 -7.90 16.94
N VAL A 66 -6.37 -6.80 17.39
CA VAL A 66 -5.89 -6.07 18.58
C VAL A 66 -6.78 -6.44 19.77
N GLU A 67 -6.21 -7.12 20.76
CA GLU A 67 -6.90 -7.42 22.02
C GLU A 67 -6.66 -6.32 23.04
N LEU A 68 -7.72 -5.66 23.50
CA LEU A 68 -7.67 -4.76 24.65
C LEU A 68 -7.97 -5.56 25.91
N LYS A 69 -7.06 -5.46 26.89
CA LYS A 69 -7.26 -6.08 28.20
C LYS A 69 -8.16 -5.23 29.09
N GLU A 70 -8.91 -5.91 29.95
CA GLU A 70 -9.67 -5.29 31.04
C GLU A 70 -8.76 -4.37 31.87
N GLY A 71 -9.28 -3.20 32.24
CA GLY A 71 -8.56 -2.23 33.05
C GLY A 71 -8.62 -0.78 32.55
N PRO A 72 -7.92 0.13 33.23
CA PRO A 72 -7.96 1.56 32.93
C PRO A 72 -7.29 1.87 31.59
N LEU A 73 -8.00 2.62 30.74
CA LEU A 73 -7.54 3.13 29.46
C LEU A 73 -7.12 4.59 29.59
N GLU A 74 -5.95 4.82 30.18
CA GLU A 74 -5.41 6.16 30.46
C GLU A 74 -5.15 7.01 29.20
N GLN A 75 -5.05 6.37 28.04
CA GLN A 75 -4.90 7.04 26.73
C GLN A 75 -6.15 7.80 26.26
N PHE A 76 -7.33 7.54 26.85
CA PHE A 76 -8.59 8.17 26.45
C PHE A 76 -9.06 9.16 27.52
N THR A 77 -9.56 10.31 27.07
CA THR A 77 -10.16 11.29 27.97
C THR A 77 -11.57 10.86 28.38
N HIS A 78 -12.05 11.33 29.54
CA HIS A 78 -13.39 11.02 30.05
C HIS A 78 -14.52 11.38 29.08
N GLU A 79 -14.34 12.39 28.23
CA GLU A 79 -15.29 12.82 27.20
C GLU A 79 -15.44 11.81 26.06
N MET A 80 -14.46 10.93 25.86
CA MET A 80 -14.48 9.89 24.81
C MET A 80 -15.28 8.65 25.22
N GLU A 81 -15.63 8.50 26.50
CA GLU A 81 -16.36 7.34 27.00
C GLU A 81 -17.68 7.06 26.24
N PRO A 82 -18.56 8.05 25.99
CA PRO A 82 -19.79 7.82 25.25
C PRO A 82 -19.54 7.39 23.80
N PHE A 83 -18.46 7.90 23.18
CA PHE A 83 -18.07 7.53 21.82
C PHE A 83 -17.59 6.08 21.77
N LEU A 84 -16.68 5.69 22.68
CA LEU A 84 -16.16 4.32 22.75
C LEU A 84 -17.27 3.31 23.02
N ARG A 85 -18.20 3.63 23.93
CA ARG A 85 -19.39 2.81 24.19
C ARG A 85 -20.27 2.65 22.93
N LYS A 86 -20.46 3.73 22.16
CA LYS A 86 -21.21 3.70 20.90
C LYS A 86 -20.54 2.86 19.81
N GLN A 87 -19.21 2.76 19.82
CA GLN A 87 -18.43 1.88 18.95
C GLN A 87 -18.43 0.41 19.41
N GLY A 88 -19.12 0.09 20.50
CA GLY A 88 -19.28 -1.30 20.98
C GLY A 88 -18.25 -1.75 22.01
N LEU A 89 -17.37 -0.85 22.48
CA LEU A 89 -16.43 -1.17 23.55
C LEU A 89 -17.17 -1.24 24.91
N PRO A 90 -16.92 -2.28 25.73
CA PRO A 90 -17.48 -2.42 27.06
C PRO A 90 -16.72 -1.52 28.05
N VAL A 91 -16.97 -0.21 28.01
CA VAL A 91 -16.31 0.78 28.87
C VAL A 91 -17.23 1.34 29.96
N ARG A 92 -16.62 1.77 31.05
CA ARG A 92 -17.26 2.48 32.16
C ARG A 92 -16.38 3.64 32.59
N LEU A 93 -17.00 4.72 33.05
CA LEU A 93 -16.27 5.82 33.70
C LEU A 93 -16.09 5.53 35.20
N ASN A 94 -14.85 5.47 35.67
CA ASN A 94 -14.50 5.27 37.07
C ASN A 94 -13.63 6.45 37.55
N LYS A 95 -14.20 7.35 38.36
CA LYS A 95 -13.54 8.55 38.90
C LYS A 95 -12.85 9.43 37.83
N GLY A 96 -13.44 9.52 36.63
CA GLY A 96 -12.89 10.30 35.51
C GLY A 96 -11.89 9.55 34.63
N VAL A 97 -11.58 8.29 34.94
CA VAL A 97 -10.79 7.40 34.09
C VAL A 97 -11.73 6.47 33.33
N VAL A 98 -11.49 6.31 32.03
CA VAL A 98 -12.21 5.32 31.22
C VAL A 98 -11.64 3.95 31.53
N GLU A 99 -12.47 3.00 31.93
CA GLU A 99 -12.07 1.65 32.30
C GLU A 99 -12.80 0.63 31.42
N LEU A 100 -12.06 -0.29 30.83
CA LEU A 100 -12.62 -1.42 30.09
C LEU A 100 -13.09 -2.48 31.09
N VAL A 101 -14.35 -2.89 31.00
CA VAL A 101 -15.03 -3.77 31.97
C VAL A 101 -14.78 -5.25 31.70
N ALA A 102 -14.30 -5.59 30.50
CA ALA A 102 -13.92 -6.94 30.12
C ALA A 102 -12.94 -6.87 28.95
N ASP A 103 -12.10 -7.91 28.81
CA ASP A 103 -11.27 -8.10 27.62
C ASP A 103 -12.13 -7.93 26.35
N HIS A 104 -11.74 -7.01 25.49
CA HIS A 104 -12.46 -6.71 24.27
C HIS A 104 -11.54 -6.87 23.07
N ARG A 105 -11.91 -7.79 22.19
CA ARG A 105 -11.18 -8.06 20.96
C ARG A 105 -11.65 -7.06 19.90
N LEU A 106 -10.83 -6.04 19.64
CA LEU A 106 -11.00 -5.23 18.44
C LEU A 106 -10.52 -6.08 17.26
N LEU A 107 -11.39 -6.24 16.26
CA LEU A 107 -10.93 -6.65 14.93
C LEU A 107 -10.09 -5.47 14.44
N GLY A 108 -8.79 -5.63 14.64
CA GLY A 108 -7.82 -4.57 14.68
C GLY A 108 -7.69 -3.93 13.32
N ILE A 109 -7.32 -2.66 13.36
CA ILE A 109 -6.86 -1.83 12.25
C ILE A 109 -6.39 -2.74 11.12
N GLN A 110 -7.17 -2.76 10.04
CA GLN A 110 -6.76 -3.54 8.91
C GLN A 110 -5.54 -2.84 8.31
N MET A 111 -4.37 -3.44 8.50
CA MET A 111 -3.15 -3.01 7.86
C MET A 111 -3.18 -3.63 6.47
N ALA A 112 -3.38 -2.81 5.45
CA ALA A 112 -3.12 -3.23 4.09
C ALA A 112 -1.63 -3.00 3.86
N THR A 113 -0.89 -4.09 3.66
CA THR A 113 0.49 -3.97 3.21
C THR A 113 0.48 -3.49 1.77
N PHE A 114 0.99 -2.28 1.56
CA PHE A 114 1.20 -1.74 0.24
C PHE A 114 2.61 -2.14 -0.25
N HIS A 115 2.64 -2.83 -1.39
CA HIS A 115 3.88 -3.18 -2.07
C HIS A 115 3.96 -2.47 -3.42
N LEU A 116 5.13 -1.90 -3.70
CA LEU A 116 5.47 -1.41 -5.03
C LEU A 116 6.25 -2.48 -5.77
N TYR A 117 5.78 -2.85 -6.96
CA TYR A 117 6.48 -3.80 -7.80
C TYR A 117 7.21 -3.09 -8.94
N LEU A 118 8.50 -3.37 -9.07
CA LEU A 118 9.25 -2.96 -10.25
C LEU A 118 8.85 -3.86 -11.42
N VAL A 119 8.31 -3.24 -12.48
CA VAL A 119 7.77 -3.97 -13.64
C VAL A 119 8.77 -4.00 -14.79
N CYS A 120 9.41 -2.87 -15.06
CA CYS A 120 10.43 -2.75 -16.09
C CYS A 120 11.40 -1.61 -15.78
N ARG A 121 12.60 -1.71 -16.33
CA ARG A 121 13.64 -0.68 -16.27
C ARG A 121 14.10 -0.39 -17.69
N TRP A 122 14.39 0.87 -17.94
CA TRP A 122 15.07 1.31 -19.14
C TRP A 122 16.24 2.21 -18.76
N SER A 123 17.34 2.03 -19.48
CA SER A 123 18.45 2.97 -19.57
C SER A 123 18.83 3.10 -21.05
N SER A 124 19.64 4.09 -21.40
CA SER A 124 19.90 4.48 -22.80
C SER A 124 20.23 3.33 -23.76
N ASP A 125 20.76 2.20 -23.27
CA ASP A 125 21.03 0.99 -24.07
C ASP A 125 20.41 -0.32 -23.55
N GLU A 126 19.80 -0.32 -22.36
CA GLU A 126 19.35 -1.53 -21.68
C GLU A 126 17.86 -1.44 -21.34
N PHE A 127 17.09 -2.44 -21.76
CA PHE A 127 15.70 -2.61 -21.36
C PHE A 127 15.52 -3.98 -20.71
N GLU A 128 14.97 -4.00 -19.50
CA GLU A 128 14.73 -5.21 -18.73
C GLU A 128 13.30 -5.21 -18.17
N ALA A 129 12.65 -6.37 -18.21
CA ALA A 129 11.32 -6.58 -17.66
C ALA A 129 11.38 -7.60 -16.52
N TYR A 130 10.73 -7.29 -15.41
CA TYR A 130 10.74 -8.09 -14.20
C TYR A 130 9.49 -8.96 -14.15
N LYS A 131 9.68 -10.29 -14.11
CA LYS A 131 8.58 -11.26 -14.15
C LYS A 131 7.63 -11.12 -12.96
N GLU A 132 8.16 -10.83 -11.78
CA GLU A 132 7.38 -10.65 -10.55
C GLU A 132 6.41 -9.47 -10.66
N GLY A 133 6.89 -8.28 -11.02
CA GLY A 133 6.02 -7.12 -11.24
C GLY A 133 5.02 -7.30 -12.38
N LEU A 134 5.38 -8.08 -13.41
CA LEU A 134 4.47 -8.46 -14.50
C LEU A 134 3.30 -9.35 -14.03
N MET A 135 3.51 -10.24 -13.05
CA MET A 135 2.46 -11.12 -12.53
C MET A 135 1.38 -10.33 -11.78
N HIS A 136 1.78 -9.30 -11.04
CA HIS A 136 0.86 -8.46 -10.27
C HIS A 136 0.01 -7.52 -11.15
N LEU A 137 0.47 -7.21 -12.36
CA LEU A 137 -0.23 -6.31 -13.27
C LEU A 137 -1.49 -6.93 -13.92
N GLY A 138 -1.64 -8.25 -13.87
CA GLY A 138 -2.81 -8.98 -14.38
C GLY A 138 -3.77 -9.49 -13.31
N ALA A 139 -3.48 -9.30 -12.03
CA ALA A 139 -4.29 -9.84 -10.92
C ALA A 139 -5.45 -8.92 -10.50
N ASP A 140 -5.33 -7.61 -10.73
CA ASP A 140 -6.30 -6.59 -10.27
C ASP A 140 -7.64 -6.59 -11.03
N ASP A 141 -7.76 -7.31 -12.16
CA ASP A 141 -8.97 -7.33 -13.01
C ASP A 141 -10.03 -8.36 -12.55
N SER A 142 -9.92 -8.89 -11.33
CA SER A 142 -10.79 -9.98 -10.82
C SER A 142 -11.42 -9.75 -9.44
N SER A 143 -11.67 -8.50 -9.06
CA SER A 143 -12.45 -8.14 -7.85
C SER A 143 -13.58 -7.17 -8.13
#